data_AF-A0A3P3W5T9-F1
#
_entry.id   AF-A0A3P3W5T9-F1
#
_cell.length_a   1.000
_cell.length_b   1.000
_cell.length_c   1.000
_cell.angle_alpha   90.00
_cell.angle_beta   90.00
_cell.angle_gamma   90.00
#
_symmetry.space_group_name_H-M   'P 1'
#
loop_
_entity.id
_entity.type
_entity.pdbx_description
1 polymer ?
#
loop_
_entity_poly.entity_id
_entity_poly.type
_entity_poly.pdbx_seq_one_letter_code
_entity_poly.pdbx_strand_id
1 'polypeptide(L)'
;MLRLYRILFFLNVIIMLFGALLKITHIAIGFLNGNSLMFIGKLFSALVLLIAYFLMLKSTQMKVVEKAIWMLLFGVVFVFLEGLIILLPGLLFYLIGIKRLFSKE
;
A
#
# COMPACT_ATOMS: atom_id res chain seq x y z
N MET A 1 11.21 10.58 15.72
CA MET A 1 10.33 9.45 15.36
C MET A 1 9.40 9.75 14.19
N LEU A 2 8.59 10.82 14.22
CA LEU A 2 7.63 11.14 13.15
C LEU A 2 8.25 11.24 11.74
N ARG A 3 9.45 11.82 11.58
CA ARG A 3 10.14 11.86 10.27
C ARG A 3 10.46 10.47 9.73
N LEU A 4 10.99 9.59 10.56
CA LEU A 4 11.35 8.22 10.16
C LEU A 4 10.10 7.42 9.78
N TYR A 5 9.02 7.52 10.56
CA TYR A 5 7.75 6.87 10.26
C TYR A 5 7.16 7.34 8.92
N ARG A 6 7.20 8.66 8.64
CA ARG A 6 6.77 9.20 7.35
C ARG A 6 7.62 8.65 6.20
N ILE A 7 8.95 8.59 6.37
CA ILE A 7 9.85 8.04 5.35
C ILE A 7 9.53 6.55 5.10
N LEU A 8 9.36 5.75 6.15
CA LEU A 8 9.01 4.33 6.03
C LEU A 8 7.65 4.14 5.34
N PHE A 9 6.67 4.98 5.66
CA PHE A 9 5.37 4.96 5.01
C PHE A 9 5.47 5.31 3.52
N PHE A 10 6.22 6.35 3.16
CA PHE A 10 6.45 6.71 1.75
C PHE A 10 7.18 5.61 0.98
N LEU A 11 8.22 5.03 1.58
CA LEU A 11 8.96 3.92 0.98
C LEU A 11 8.04 2.72 0.74
N ASN A 12 7.17 2.42 1.69
CA ASN A 12 6.18 1.36 1.57
C ASN A 12 5.23 1.58 0.37
N VAL A 13 4.72 2.81 0.23
CA VAL A 13 3.84 3.17 -0.90
C VAL A 13 4.57 2.99 -2.24
N ILE A 14 5.83 3.39 -2.33
CA ILE A 14 6.65 3.22 -3.55
C ILE A 14 6.82 1.72 -3.87
N ILE A 15 7.21 0.90 -2.90
CA ILE A 15 7.39 -0.54 -3.09
C ILE A 15 6.08 -1.19 -3.57
N MET A 16 4.96 -0.82 -2.96
CA MET A 16 3.65 -1.34 -3.35
C MET A 16 3.23 -0.91 -4.75
N LEU A 17 3.46 0.35 -5.14
CA LEU A 17 3.19 0.84 -6.49
C LEU A 17 4.02 0.09 -7.54
N PHE A 18 5.33 -0.04 -7.32
CA PHE A 18 6.20 -0.82 -8.21
C PHE A 18 5.78 -2.29 -8.28
N GLY A 19 5.39 -2.88 -7.14
CA GLY A 19 4.93 -4.27 -7.09
C GLY A 19 3.63 -4.47 -7.85
N ALA A 20 2.68 -3.55 -7.71
CA ALA A 20 1.44 -3.55 -8.47
C ALA A 20 1.70 -3.41 -9.98
N LEU A 21 2.57 -2.49 -10.39
CA LEU A 21 2.98 -2.31 -11.79
C LEU A 21 3.58 -3.59 -12.37
N LEU A 22 4.57 -4.18 -11.71
CA LEU A 22 5.19 -5.43 -12.16
C LEU A 22 4.19 -6.60 -12.20
N LYS A 23 3.24 -6.64 -11.26
CA LYS A 23 2.21 -7.68 -11.21
C LYS A 23 1.24 -7.57 -12.39
N ILE A 24 0.80 -6.36 -12.72
CA ILE A 24 -0.15 -6.11 -13.81
C ILE A 24 0.52 -6.28 -15.17
N THR A 25 1.76 -5.82 -15.30
CA THR A 25 2.53 -5.93 -16.56
C THR A 25 3.14 -7.31 -16.77
N HIS A 26 3.08 -8.19 -15.77
CA HIS A 26 3.73 -9.50 -15.76
C HIS A 26 5.25 -9.44 -16.04
N ILE A 27 5.88 -8.30 -15.77
CA ILE A 27 7.33 -8.11 -15.91
C ILE A 27 8.03 -8.66 -14.66
N ALA A 28 9.09 -9.42 -14.87
CA ALA A 28 9.98 -9.90 -13.81
C ALA A 28 11.35 -9.22 -13.94
N ILE A 29 11.88 -8.70 -12.84
CA ILE A 29 13.24 -8.15 -12.77
C ILE A 29 14.06 -9.15 -11.93
N GLY A 30 14.71 -10.11 -12.60
CA GLY A 30 15.44 -11.19 -11.94
C GLY A 30 14.52 -12.09 -11.10
N PHE A 31 14.82 -12.25 -9.80
CA PHE A 31 14.01 -13.02 -8.84
C PHE A 31 12.82 -12.23 -8.27
N LEU A 32 12.76 -10.92 -8.51
CA LEU A 32 11.66 -10.07 -8.06
C LEU A 32 10.59 -10.01 -9.16
N ASN A 33 9.54 -10.80 -8.98
CA ASN A 33 8.29 -10.66 -9.74
C ASN A 33 7.29 -9.80 -8.97
N GLY A 34 6.22 -9.35 -9.65
CA GLY A 34 5.19 -8.52 -9.04
C GLY A 34 4.53 -9.13 -7.79
N ASN A 35 4.38 -10.46 -7.73
CA ASN A 35 3.84 -11.12 -6.54
C ASN A 35 4.79 -11.05 -5.34
N SER A 36 6.08 -11.31 -5.54
CA SER A 36 7.11 -11.22 -4.50
C SER A 36 7.22 -9.78 -3.97
N LEU A 37 7.22 -8.79 -4.86
CA LEU A 37 7.34 -7.38 -4.45
C LEU A 37 6.08 -6.90 -3.72
N MET A 38 4.88 -7.33 -4.16
CA MET A 38 3.64 -7.08 -3.41
C MET A 38 3.63 -7.76 -2.04
N PHE A 39 4.17 -8.97 -1.92
CA PHE A 39 4.28 -9.67 -0.65
C PHE A 39 5.20 -8.94 0.33
N ILE A 40 6.38 -8.50 -0.14
CA ILE A 40 7.31 -7.67 0.64
C ILE A 40 6.62 -6.37 1.07
N GLY A 41 5.92 -5.71 0.14
CA GLY A 41 5.12 -4.51 0.43
C GLY A 41 4.10 -4.75 1.54
N LYS A 42 3.29 -5.80 1.46
CA LYS A 42 2.30 -6.19 2.49
C LYS A 42 2.95 -6.42 3.86
N LEU A 43 4.07 -7.15 3.90
CA LEU A 43 4.82 -7.41 5.14
C LEU A 43 5.30 -6.10 5.77
N PHE A 44 5.88 -5.22 4.96
CA PHE A 44 6.37 -3.93 5.43
C PHE A 44 5.23 -3.03 5.92
N SER A 45 4.12 -3.05 5.19
CA SER A 45 2.89 -2.35 5.53
C SER A 45 2.35 -2.80 6.89
N ALA A 46 2.34 -4.12 7.16
CA ALA A 46 1.93 -4.68 8.45
C ALA A 46 2.86 -4.26 9.60
N LEU A 47 4.18 -4.20 9.37
CA LEU A 47 5.14 -3.71 10.38
C LEU A 47 4.92 -2.23 10.71
N VAL A 48 4.68 -1.39 9.70
CA VAL A 48 4.35 0.03 9.90
C VAL A 48 3.07 0.18 10.73
N LEU A 49 2.05 -0.63 10.44
CA LEU A 49 0.79 -0.65 11.20
C LEU A 49 1.01 -1.07 12.66
N LEU A 50 1.83 -2.12 12.89
CA LEU A 50 2.18 -2.60 14.23
C LEU A 50 2.87 -1.50 15.06
N ILE A 51 3.82 -0.79 14.45
CA ILE A 51 4.51 0.33 15.10
C ILE A 51 3.53 1.46 15.43
N ALA A 52 2.63 1.80 14.50
CA ALA A 52 1.61 2.82 14.74
C ALA A 52 0.68 2.45 15.90
N TYR A 53 0.24 1.20 15.96
CA TYR A 53 -0.57 0.68 17.05
C TYR A 53 0.17 0.69 18.39
N PHE A 54 1.45 0.30 18.40
CA PHE A 54 2.26 0.36 19.62
C PHE A 54 2.40 1.81 20.13
N LEU A 55 2.63 2.76 19.24
CA LEU A 55 2.71 4.18 19.59
C LEU A 55 1.38 4.71 20.14
N MET A 56 0.25 4.32 19.55
CA MET A 56 -1.09 4.68 20.05
C MET A 56 -1.36 4.08 21.43
N LEU A 57 -1.00 2.81 21.65
CA LEU A 57 -1.19 2.16 22.96
C LEU A 57 -0.36 2.82 24.05
N LYS A 58 0.90 3.14 23.76
CA LYS A 58 1.83 3.80 24.70
C LYS A 58 1.43 5.25 25.01
N SER A 59 0.66 5.91 24.15
CA SER A 59 0.23 7.30 24.37
C SER A 59 -0.62 7.43 25.64
N THR A 60 -0.19 8.24 26.60
CA THR A 60 -0.95 8.53 27.83
C THR A 60 -2.00 9.62 27.65
N GLN A 61 -1.97 10.35 26.53
CA GLN A 61 -2.88 11.47 26.28
C GLN A 61 -4.24 11.04 25.71
N MET A 62 -4.35 9.83 25.16
CA MET A 62 -5.57 9.35 24.51
C MET A 62 -6.37 8.42 25.41
N LYS A 63 -7.69 8.60 25.46
CA LYS A 63 -8.61 7.70 26.19
C LYS A 63 -8.65 6.32 25.52
N VAL A 64 -8.93 5.27 26.28
CA VAL A 64 -8.96 3.87 25.78
C VAL A 64 -9.95 3.70 24.61
N VAL A 65 -11.15 4.27 24.73
CA VAL A 65 -12.17 4.23 23.68
C VAL A 65 -11.70 4.93 22.40
N GLU A 66 -11.03 6.07 22.55
CA GLU A 66 -10.48 6.84 21.43
C GLU A 66 -9.38 6.05 20.72
N LYS A 67 -8.50 5.38 21.46
CA LYS A 67 -7.47 4.48 20.89
C LYS A 67 -8.09 3.37 20.03
N ALA A 68 -9.16 2.72 20.52
CA ALA A 68 -9.83 1.66 19.79
C ALA A 68 -10.45 2.16 18.46
N ILE A 69 -11.10 3.33 18.48
CA ILE A 69 -11.67 3.96 17.28
C ILE A 69 -10.56 4.29 16.27
N TRP A 70 -9.46 4.89 16.72
CA TRP A 70 -8.33 5.20 15.85
C TRP A 70 -7.67 3.96 15.27
N MET A 71 -7.56 2.88 16.05
CA MET A 71 -7.00 1.61 15.58
C MET A 71 -7.85 1.00 14.46
N LEU A 72 -9.18 1.00 14.62
CA LEU A 72 -10.13 0.55 13.61
C LEU A 72 -10.05 1.41 12.34
N LEU A 73 -10.09 2.75 12.49
CA LEU A 73 -9.98 3.68 11.36
C LEU A 73 -8.67 3.47 10.59
N PHE A 74 -7.54 3.32 11.28
CA PHE A 74 -6.25 3.06 10.64
C PHE A 74 -6.25 1.76 9.84
N GLY A 75 -6.81 0.68 10.39
CA GLY A 75 -6.91 -0.60 9.71
C GLY A 75 -7.78 -0.53 8.45
N VAL A 76 -8.95 0.12 8.53
CA VAL A 76 -9.86 0.29 7.39
C VAL A 76 -9.22 1.14 6.29
N VAL A 77 -8.64 2.28 6.64
CA VAL A 77 -7.96 3.17 5.68
C VAL A 77 -6.81 2.44 5.00
N PHE A 78 -6.07 1.63 5.76
CA PHE A 78 -4.96 0.84 5.23
C PHE A 78 -5.42 -0.21 4.21
N VAL A 79 -6.43 -1.01 4.52
CA VAL A 79 -6.99 -2.02 3.59
C VAL A 79 -7.52 -1.34 2.33
N PHE A 80 -8.21 -0.21 2.49
CA PHE A 80 -8.74 0.56 1.38
C PHE A 80 -7.62 1.13 0.47
N LEU A 81 -6.56 1.69 1.07
CA LEU A 81 -5.38 2.15 0.35
C LEU A 81 -4.69 1.02 -0.40
N GLU A 82 -4.56 -0.15 0.22
CA GLU A 82 -3.97 -1.34 -0.39
C GLU A 82 -4.72 -1.74 -1.67
N GLY A 83 -6.06 -1.77 -1.59
CA GLY A 83 -6.92 -2.03 -2.73
C GLY A 83 -6.80 -0.97 -3.84
N LEU A 84 -6.76 0.31 -3.46
CA LEU A 84 -6.59 1.43 -4.40
C LEU A 84 -5.27 1.38 -5.16
N ILE A 85 -4.17 1.02 -4.50
CA ILE A 85 -2.83 0.91 -5.13
C ILE A 85 -2.82 -0.15 -6.23
N ILE A 86 -3.65 -1.19 -6.13
CA ILE A 86 -3.79 -2.21 -7.17
C ILE A 86 -4.80 -1.77 -8.24
N LEU A 87 -5.92 -1.16 -7.82
CA LEU A 87 -7.00 -0.75 -8.70
C LEU A 87 -6.57 0.35 -9.68
N LEU A 88 -5.89 1.40 -9.21
CA LEU A 88 -5.55 2.58 -10.02
C LEU A 88 -4.62 2.25 -11.21
N PRO A 89 -3.50 1.52 -11.02
CA PRO A 89 -2.68 1.11 -12.15
C PRO A 89 -3.45 0.16 -13.08
N GLY A 90 -4.24 -0.77 -12.54
CA GLY A 90 -5.05 -1.68 -13.35
C GLY A 90 -6.04 -0.95 -14.26
N LEU A 91 -6.74 0.05 -13.70
CA LEU A 91 -7.67 0.90 -14.43
C LEU A 91 -6.96 1.76 -15.50
N LEU A 92 -5.80 2.32 -15.17
CA LEU A 92 -4.96 3.05 -16.14
C LEU A 92 -4.56 2.16 -17.33
N PHE A 93 -4.04 0.97 -17.07
CA PHE A 93 -3.67 0.02 -18.13
C PHE A 93 -4.89 -0.45 -18.92
N TYR A 94 -6.03 -0.65 -18.27
CA TYR A 94 -7.29 -0.98 -18.94
C TYR A 94 -7.74 0.14 -19.91
N LEU A 95 -7.71 1.40 -19.47
CA LEU A 95 -8.06 2.56 -20.31
C LEU A 95 -7.09 2.71 -21.48
N ILE A 96 -5.78 2.55 -21.26
CA ILE A 96 -4.77 2.57 -22.32
C ILE A 96 -5.01 1.41 -23.31
N GLY A 97 -5.32 0.22 -22.79
CA GLY A 97 -5.62 -0.98 -23.57
C GLY A 97 -6.85 -0.78 -24.46
N ILE A 98 -7.96 -0.30 -23.91
CA ILE A 98 -9.16 0.07 -24.67
C ILE A 98 -8.83 1.11 -25.73
N LYS A 99 -8.11 2.17 -25.36
CA LYS A 99 -7.72 3.20 -26.32
C LYS A 99 -6.92 2.60 -27.48
N ARG A 100 -5.99 1.67 -27.24
CA ARG A 100 -5.26 0.99 -28.33
C ARG A 100 -6.12 0.02 -29.14
N LEU A 101 -7.07 -0.68 -28.50
CA LEU A 101 -7.91 -1.66 -29.20
C LEU A 101 -8.92 -1.00 -30.15
N PHE A 102 -9.40 0.20 -29.80
CA PHE A 102 -10.40 0.94 -30.57
C PHE A 102 -9.83 2.16 -31.31
N SER A 103 -8.59 2.55 -31.04
CA SER A 103 -7.81 3.44 -31.90
C SER A 103 -7.43 2.63 -33.14
N LYS A 104 -8.32 2.67 -34.13
CA LYS A 104 -8.04 2.19 -35.49
C LYS A 104 -6.88 3.02 -36.07
N GLU A 105 -5.66 2.56 -35.83
CA GLU A 105 -4.54 2.68 -36.75
C GLU A 105 -4.10 1.27 -37.14
#